data_AF-A0A0T6BDX5-F1
#
_entry.id   AF-A0A0T6BDX5-F1
#
_cell.length_a   1.000
_cell.length_b   1.000
_cell.length_c   1.000
_cell.angle_alpha   90.00
_cell.angle_beta   90.00
_cell.angle_gamma   90.00
#
_symmetry.space_group_name_H-M   'P 1'
#
loop_
_entity.id
_entity.type
_entity.pdbx_description
1 polymer ?
#
loop_
_entity_poly.entity_id
_entity_poly.type
_entity_poly.pdbx_seq_one_letter_code
_entity_poly.pdbx_strand_id
1 'polypeptide(L)'
;MAPISELKNISESLAEYCATLTPITLKGFEKGRFSDEEIEFLEGYCKREEKLLTKKCGNNVFELFSLNGNDRLSLSEKMKDLSAAPPPNEESRVMSKDVASWKMKPGQTENVICVGIQDEDQIIFIPHTGMDQFVALNEKIVEYITTNSEPYSPIADELCLANYEGEWYRARAEKANKALEEYQVYYIDYGNSVTIPSSDIRKMPKDFCEIPALAVVGHIKDINNSNSKNDIIDIIKEEI
;
A
#
# COMPACT_ATOMS: atom_id res chain seq x y z
N MET A 1 8.25 -20.07 29.63
CA MET A 1 7.25 -20.16 30.71
C MET A 1 7.96 -20.70 31.94
N ALA A 2 7.92 -19.98 33.07
CA ALA A 2 8.40 -20.53 34.33
C ALA A 2 7.50 -21.71 34.76
N PRO A 3 8.06 -22.81 35.28
CA PRO A 3 7.27 -23.98 35.68
C PRO A 3 6.38 -23.65 36.89
N ILE A 4 5.16 -24.21 36.92
CA ILE A 4 4.15 -24.02 37.99
C ILE A 4 4.74 -24.30 39.38
N SER A 5 5.75 -25.16 39.48
CA SER A 5 6.47 -25.49 40.71
C SER A 5 7.27 -24.34 41.33
N GLU A 6 7.50 -23.24 40.60
CA GLU A 6 8.20 -22.06 41.10
C GLU A 6 7.26 -20.97 41.65
N LEU A 7 5.95 -21.14 41.53
CA LEU A 7 4.98 -20.21 42.10
C LEU A 7 4.98 -20.33 43.62
N LYS A 8 5.28 -19.22 44.30
CA LYS A 8 5.21 -19.09 45.75
C LYS A 8 3.85 -18.53 46.15
N ASN A 9 3.31 -19.02 47.27
CA ASN A 9 2.11 -18.44 47.85
C ASN A 9 2.36 -16.98 48.25
N ILE A 10 1.41 -16.12 47.93
CA ILE A 10 1.38 -14.73 48.42
C ILE A 10 1.15 -14.79 49.94
N SER A 11 1.95 -14.04 50.71
CA SER A 11 1.76 -13.98 52.17
C SER A 11 0.38 -13.44 52.51
N GLU A 12 -0.23 -13.89 53.62
CA GLU A 12 -1.55 -13.41 54.07
C GLU A 12 -1.61 -11.88 54.18
N SER A 13 -0.54 -11.25 54.67
CA SER A 13 -0.42 -9.78 54.74
C SER A 13 -0.49 -9.06 53.39
N LEU A 14 -0.04 -9.71 52.30
CA LEU A 14 -0.10 -9.16 50.94
C LEU A 14 -1.46 -9.44 50.27
N ALA A 15 -2.14 -10.51 50.69
CA ALA A 15 -3.47 -10.86 50.19
C ALA A 15 -4.57 -9.91 50.69
N GLU A 16 -4.33 -9.20 51.79
CA GLU A 16 -5.21 -8.16 52.33
C GLU A 16 -5.19 -6.85 51.51
N TYR A 17 -4.17 -6.62 50.69
CA TYR A 17 -4.12 -5.46 49.81
C TYR A 17 -4.93 -5.74 48.54
N CYS A 18 -5.94 -4.91 48.26
CA CYS A 18 -6.60 -4.92 46.95
C CYS A 18 -5.55 -4.71 45.84
N ALA A 19 -5.67 -5.45 44.74
CA ALA A 19 -4.88 -5.20 43.56
C ALA A 19 -5.01 -3.73 43.15
N THR A 20 -3.92 -2.97 43.29
CA THR A 20 -3.85 -1.54 42.97
C THR A 20 -3.70 -1.28 41.48
N LEU A 21 -3.37 -2.34 40.72
CA LEU A 21 -3.25 -2.31 39.27
C LEU A 21 -4.65 -2.29 38.65
N THR A 22 -5.00 -1.15 38.05
CA THR A 22 -6.15 -1.08 37.15
C THR A 22 -5.66 -1.41 35.75
N PRO A 23 -6.08 -2.52 35.14
CA PRO A 23 -5.77 -2.78 33.74
C PRO A 23 -6.41 -1.68 32.90
N ILE A 24 -5.59 -1.00 32.11
CA ILE A 24 -6.05 0.00 31.16
C ILE A 24 -5.81 -0.48 29.73
N THR A 25 -6.64 0.04 28.84
CA THR A 25 -6.56 -0.14 27.41
C THR A 25 -6.21 1.20 26.79
N LEU A 26 -5.16 1.24 25.96
CA LEU A 26 -4.86 2.43 25.18
C LEU A 26 -5.94 2.62 24.12
N LYS A 27 -6.45 3.84 23.98
CA LYS A 27 -7.47 4.15 22.97
C LYS A 27 -6.98 3.74 21.58
N GLY A 28 -7.80 2.99 20.86
CA GLY A 28 -7.48 2.49 19.52
C GLY A 28 -6.79 1.12 19.49
N PHE A 29 -6.44 0.56 20.66
CA PHE A 29 -5.83 -0.76 20.78
C PHE A 29 -6.78 -1.64 21.57
N GLU A 30 -7.45 -2.60 20.95
CA GLU A 30 -8.26 -3.57 21.68
C GLU A 30 -7.37 -4.64 22.32
N LYS A 31 -7.88 -5.32 23.36
CA LYS A 31 -7.14 -6.30 24.17
C LYS A 31 -6.56 -7.42 23.28
N GLY A 32 -5.30 -7.28 22.93
CA GLY A 32 -4.51 -8.13 22.06
C GLY A 32 -3.06 -7.67 22.18
N ARG A 33 -2.10 -8.58 22.07
CA ARG A 33 -0.69 -8.28 22.37
C ARG A 33 -0.21 -7.10 21.52
N PHE A 34 0.42 -6.12 22.17
CA PHE A 34 1.24 -5.13 21.48
C PHE A 34 2.33 -5.83 20.66
N SER A 35 2.73 -5.23 19.54
CA SER A 35 3.92 -5.67 18.80
C SER A 35 5.19 -5.47 19.63
N ASP A 36 6.29 -6.10 19.24
CA ASP A 36 7.57 -5.94 19.95
C ASP A 36 8.06 -4.48 19.90
N GLU A 37 7.81 -3.77 18.79
CA GLU A 37 8.15 -2.34 18.63
C GLU A 37 7.27 -1.43 19.50
N GLU A 38 5.98 -1.74 19.59
CA GLU A 38 5.04 -1.04 20.49
C GLU A 38 5.42 -1.23 21.96
N ILE A 39 5.85 -2.45 22.32
CA ILE A 39 6.37 -2.77 23.65
C ILE A 39 7.65 -1.97 23.91
N GLU A 40 8.62 -2.00 23.01
CA GLU A 40 9.89 -1.27 23.17
C GLU A 40 9.67 0.24 23.31
N PHE A 41 8.76 0.81 22.51
CA PHE A 41 8.37 2.21 22.61
C PHE A 41 7.80 2.54 23.99
N LEU A 42 6.82 1.76 24.47
CA LEU A 42 6.21 1.96 25.79
C LEU A 42 7.22 1.76 26.92
N GLU A 43 8.10 0.76 26.81
CA GLU A 43 9.20 0.55 27.75
C GLU A 43 10.14 1.76 27.83
N GLY A 44 10.34 2.49 26.74
CA GLY A 44 11.09 3.73 26.72
C GLY A 44 10.56 4.75 27.73
N TYR A 45 9.24 4.90 27.83
CA TYR A 45 8.61 5.80 28.81
C TYR A 45 8.79 5.29 30.24
N CYS A 46 8.68 3.97 30.45
CA CYS A 46 8.93 3.34 31.74
C CYS A 46 10.37 3.56 32.22
N LYS A 47 11.37 3.38 31.34
CA LYS A 47 12.79 3.56 31.64
C LYS A 47 13.16 5.02 31.94
N ARG A 48 12.44 5.98 31.37
CA ARG A 48 12.65 7.43 31.58
C ARG A 48 11.87 8.01 32.76
N GLU A 49 11.10 7.19 33.48
CA GLU A 49 10.18 7.65 34.54
C GLU A 49 9.30 8.84 34.10
N GLU A 50 8.85 8.78 32.85
CA GLU A 50 8.21 9.91 32.21
C GLU A 50 6.80 10.14 32.75
N LYS A 51 6.48 11.39 33.13
CA LYS A 51 5.14 11.72 33.64
C LYS A 51 4.17 11.81 32.47
N LEU A 52 3.10 11.03 32.55
CA LEU A 52 2.04 10.99 31.56
C LEU A 52 0.77 11.68 32.08
N LEU A 53 0.17 12.52 31.27
CA LEU A 53 -1.20 12.98 31.45
C LEU A 53 -2.16 11.95 30.88
N THR A 54 -3.24 11.65 31.60
CA THR A 54 -4.22 10.66 31.14
C THR A 54 -5.58 11.30 30.90
N LYS A 55 -6.30 10.80 29.90
CA LYS A 55 -7.68 11.18 29.60
C LYS A 55 -8.52 9.92 29.44
N LYS A 56 -9.51 9.74 30.31
CA LYS A 56 -10.43 8.60 30.26
C LYS A 56 -11.39 8.77 29.09
N CYS A 57 -11.44 7.79 28.19
CA CYS A 57 -12.28 7.80 27.00
C CYS A 57 -13.38 6.74 27.00
N GLY A 58 -13.34 5.81 27.95
CA GLY A 58 -14.33 4.73 28.06
C GLY A 58 -14.13 3.92 29.34
N ASN A 59 -14.76 2.74 29.40
CA ASN A 59 -14.54 1.82 30.50
C ASN A 59 -13.13 1.21 30.40
N ASN A 60 -12.24 1.59 31.32
CA ASN A 60 -10.82 1.26 31.29
C ASN A 60 -10.03 1.69 30.03
N VAL A 61 -10.61 2.52 29.15
CA VAL A 61 -9.93 3.03 27.95
C VAL A 61 -9.38 4.44 28.22
N PHE A 62 -8.10 4.67 27.92
CA PHE A 62 -7.41 5.93 28.19
C PHE A 62 -6.57 6.40 26.99
N GLU A 63 -6.51 7.71 26.77
CA GLU A 63 -5.45 8.39 26.02
C GLU A 63 -4.36 8.82 27.00
N LEU A 64 -3.09 8.60 26.65
CA LEU A 64 -1.92 9.02 27.43
C LEU A 64 -1.14 10.07 26.65
N PHE A 65 -0.63 11.10 27.31
CA PHE A 65 0.15 12.18 26.71
C PHE A 65 1.44 12.39 27.50
N SER A 66 2.58 12.50 26.82
CA SER A 66 3.82 12.91 27.47
C SER A 66 3.76 14.37 27.88
N LEU A 67 4.20 14.68 29.10
CA LEU A 67 4.34 16.07 29.56
C LEU A 67 5.65 16.74 29.14
N ASN A 68 6.60 15.98 28.61
CA ASN A 68 7.92 16.47 28.21
C ASN A 68 8.05 16.68 26.69
N GLY A 69 7.07 16.21 25.90
CA GLY A 69 7.03 16.42 24.46
C GLY A 69 6.61 17.84 24.07
N ASN A 70 7.21 18.37 23.01
CA ASN A 70 6.76 19.62 22.38
C ASN A 70 5.52 19.43 21.48
N ASP A 71 5.09 18.18 21.29
CA ASP A 71 3.92 17.80 20.51
C ASP A 71 2.70 17.56 21.41
N ARG A 72 1.50 17.85 20.88
CA ARG A 72 0.22 17.59 21.58
C ARG A 72 -0.35 16.19 21.27
N LEU A 73 0.49 15.30 20.75
CA LEU A 73 0.09 13.97 20.30
C LEU A 73 0.02 12.99 21.47
N SER A 74 -1.03 12.18 21.49
CA SER A 74 -1.17 11.07 22.41
C SER A 74 -0.20 9.94 22.06
N LEU A 75 0.14 9.09 23.03
CA LEU A 75 0.95 7.89 22.80
C LEU A 75 0.28 6.96 21.79
N SER A 76 -1.05 6.84 21.81
CA SER A 76 -1.79 6.08 20.80
C SER A 76 -1.56 6.60 19.38
N GLU A 77 -1.49 7.92 19.18
CA GLU A 77 -1.19 8.52 17.87
C GLU A 77 0.26 8.28 17.47
N LYS A 78 1.21 8.44 18.40
CA LYS A 78 2.63 8.16 18.15
C LYS A 78 2.89 6.70 17.82
N MET A 79 2.12 5.78 18.41
CA MET A 79 2.24 4.35 18.15
C MET A 79 1.66 3.94 16.80
N LYS A 80 0.65 4.66 16.29
CA LYS A 80 0.17 4.42 14.90
C LYS A 80 1.28 4.67 13.88
N ASP A 81 2.15 5.64 14.14
CA ASP A 81 3.32 5.91 13.30
C ASP A 81 4.40 4.82 13.42
N LEU A 82 4.43 4.02 14.49
CA LEU A 82 5.31 2.85 14.62
C LEU A 82 4.82 1.65 13.79
N SER A 83 3.49 1.51 13.66
CA SER A 83 2.85 0.49 12.81
C SER A 83 2.88 0.84 11.32
N ALA A 84 3.07 2.13 11.00
CA ALA A 84 3.45 2.51 9.66
C ALA A 84 4.85 1.93 9.43
N ALA A 85 4.94 0.94 8.54
CA ALA A 85 6.22 0.42 8.07
C ALA A 85 7.17 1.60 7.86
N PRO A 86 8.45 1.52 8.31
CA PRO A 86 9.39 2.61 8.11
C PRO A 86 9.27 3.04 6.65
N PRO A 87 9.10 4.34 6.35
CA PRO A 87 9.01 4.78 4.97
C PRO A 87 10.19 4.11 4.28
N PRO A 88 9.98 3.29 3.24
CA PRO A 88 11.10 2.63 2.61
C PRO A 88 12.13 3.70 2.35
N ASN A 89 13.36 3.47 2.83
CA ASN A 89 14.49 4.37 2.60
C ASN A 89 14.29 4.93 1.19
N GLU A 90 14.27 6.26 1.04
CA GLU A 90 13.93 6.91 -0.24
C GLU A 90 14.75 6.32 -1.41
N GLU A 91 15.93 5.76 -1.13
CA GLU A 91 16.79 5.00 -2.03
C GLU A 91 16.22 3.67 -2.57
N SER A 92 15.12 3.16 -2.03
CA SER A 92 14.49 1.87 -2.39
C SER A 92 13.11 2.01 -3.03
N ARG A 93 12.61 3.24 -3.20
CA ARG A 93 11.39 3.49 -3.98
C ARG A 93 11.71 3.37 -5.46
N VAL A 94 10.76 2.85 -6.20
CA VAL A 94 10.89 2.68 -7.65
C VAL A 94 9.86 3.60 -8.29
N MET A 95 10.32 4.55 -9.09
CA MET A 95 9.49 5.62 -9.64
C MET A 95 9.12 5.34 -11.08
N SER A 96 8.11 6.03 -11.62
CA SER A 96 7.67 5.83 -13.01
C SER A 96 8.78 6.04 -14.05
N LYS A 97 9.79 6.84 -13.74
CA LYS A 97 10.97 7.04 -14.61
C LYS A 97 11.92 5.84 -14.67
N ASP A 98 11.81 4.92 -13.70
CA ASP A 98 12.70 3.76 -13.56
C ASP A 98 12.23 2.57 -14.41
N VAL A 99 10.99 2.61 -14.92
CA VAL A 99 10.47 1.64 -15.89
C VAL A 99 10.50 2.26 -17.30
N ALA A 100 11.05 1.52 -18.25
CA ALA A 100 11.04 1.97 -19.64
C ALA A 100 9.63 1.85 -20.26
N SER A 101 9.26 2.73 -21.19
CA SER A 101 8.10 2.51 -22.04
C SER A 101 8.42 1.52 -23.16
N TRP A 102 7.44 0.74 -23.61
CA TRP A 102 7.59 -0.07 -24.81
C TRP A 102 7.98 0.77 -26.02
N LYS A 103 8.97 0.32 -26.79
CA LYS A 103 9.52 1.07 -27.94
C LYS A 103 9.15 0.42 -29.25
N MET A 104 8.46 1.18 -30.10
CA MET A 104 8.18 0.82 -31.49
C MET A 104 9.01 1.67 -32.44
N LYS A 105 9.45 1.10 -33.57
CA LYS A 105 10.20 1.85 -34.59
C LYS A 105 9.23 2.48 -35.59
N PRO A 106 9.48 3.73 -36.06
CA PRO A 106 8.68 4.30 -37.14
C PRO A 106 8.67 3.40 -38.38
N GLY A 107 7.48 3.12 -38.91
CA GLY A 107 7.27 2.25 -40.08
C GLY A 107 7.25 0.75 -39.77
N GLN A 108 7.38 0.33 -38.51
CA GLN A 108 7.22 -1.06 -38.10
C GLN A 108 5.73 -1.46 -38.09
N THR A 109 5.40 -2.59 -38.70
CA THR A 109 4.09 -3.23 -38.56
C THR A 109 4.15 -4.22 -37.40
N GLU A 110 3.13 -4.20 -36.54
CA GLU A 110 3.07 -5.05 -35.36
C GLU A 110 1.62 -5.47 -35.07
N ASN A 111 1.43 -6.71 -34.63
CA ASN A 111 0.15 -7.18 -34.12
C ASN A 111 -0.01 -6.65 -32.70
N VAL A 112 -1.16 -6.03 -32.42
CA VAL A 112 -1.46 -5.44 -31.12
C VAL A 112 -2.82 -5.92 -30.63
N ILE A 113 -3.00 -5.89 -29.31
CA ILE A 113 -4.28 -6.10 -28.65
C ILE A 113 -4.74 -4.73 -28.17
N CYS A 114 -5.90 -4.26 -28.63
CA CYS A 114 -6.51 -3.05 -28.06
C CYS A 114 -7.09 -3.41 -26.70
N VAL A 115 -6.79 -2.61 -25.67
CA VAL A 115 -7.24 -2.86 -24.29
C VAL A 115 -8.11 -1.74 -23.74
N GLY A 116 -8.15 -0.60 -24.42
CA GLY A 116 -9.04 0.49 -24.02
C GLY A 116 -8.93 1.71 -24.89
N ILE A 117 -9.80 2.66 -24.59
CA ILE A 117 -9.81 4.00 -25.17
C ILE A 117 -9.80 5.00 -24.01
N GLN A 118 -8.88 5.95 -24.07
CA GLN A 118 -8.71 7.05 -23.14
C GLN A 118 -8.97 8.38 -23.85
N ASP A 119 -9.44 9.39 -23.11
CA ASP A 119 -9.55 10.78 -23.59
C ASP A 119 -10.23 10.92 -24.97
N GLU A 120 -11.26 10.12 -25.20
CA GLU A 120 -12.07 9.98 -26.43
C GLU A 120 -11.34 9.50 -27.69
N ASP A 121 -10.02 9.62 -27.80
CA ASP A 121 -9.30 9.29 -29.06
C ASP A 121 -7.93 8.68 -28.93
N GLN A 122 -7.51 8.43 -27.70
CA GLN A 122 -6.30 7.70 -27.40
C GLN A 122 -6.64 6.23 -27.30
N ILE A 123 -6.04 5.41 -28.14
CA ILE A 123 -6.15 3.97 -28.04
C ILE A 123 -5.02 3.49 -27.17
N ILE A 124 -5.36 2.63 -26.23
CA ILE A 124 -4.41 1.88 -25.43
C ILE A 124 -4.30 0.50 -26.07
N PHE A 125 -3.08 0.10 -26.39
CA PHE A 125 -2.82 -1.20 -26.98
C PHE A 125 -1.56 -1.85 -26.41
N ILE A 126 -1.55 -3.17 -26.43
CA ILE A 126 -0.44 -4.02 -25.99
C ILE A 126 0.14 -4.74 -27.20
N PRO A 127 1.44 -4.59 -27.50
CA PRO A 127 2.10 -5.32 -28.58
C PRO A 127 2.16 -6.81 -28.30
N HIS A 128 1.81 -7.65 -29.27
CA HIS A 128 1.84 -9.11 -29.11
C HIS A 128 3.25 -9.64 -28.83
N THR A 129 4.29 -8.92 -29.24
CA THR A 129 5.69 -9.25 -28.93
C THR A 129 6.04 -9.06 -27.45
N GLY A 130 5.22 -8.32 -26.70
CA GLY A 130 5.33 -8.14 -25.25
C GLY A 130 4.63 -9.21 -24.42
N MET A 131 3.82 -10.08 -25.04
CA MET A 131 2.99 -11.05 -24.31
C MET A 131 3.82 -12.10 -23.56
N ASP A 132 4.92 -12.58 -24.13
CA ASP A 132 5.81 -13.54 -23.44
C ASP A 132 6.43 -12.91 -22.18
N GLN A 133 6.78 -11.62 -22.25
CA GLN A 133 7.30 -10.87 -21.11
C GLN A 133 6.21 -10.62 -20.07
N PHE A 134 4.98 -10.37 -20.51
CA PHE A 134 3.82 -10.22 -19.64
C PHE A 134 3.53 -11.48 -18.83
N VAL A 135 3.52 -12.65 -19.48
CA VAL A 135 3.30 -13.94 -18.81
C VAL A 135 4.38 -14.19 -17.76
N ALA A 136 5.65 -14.02 -18.14
CA ALA A 136 6.77 -14.19 -17.22
C ALA A 136 6.75 -13.19 -16.05
N LEU A 137 6.29 -11.95 -16.28
CA LEU A 137 6.11 -10.96 -15.22
C LEU A 137 5.02 -11.38 -14.23
N ASN A 138 3.86 -11.83 -14.72
CA ASN A 138 2.75 -12.22 -13.86
C ASN A 138 3.11 -13.42 -12.98
N GLU A 139 3.83 -14.40 -13.52
CA GLU A 139 4.36 -15.52 -12.71
C GLU A 139 5.22 -15.02 -11.55
N LYS A 140 6.13 -14.08 -11.80
CA LYS A 140 6.99 -13.47 -10.78
C LYS A 140 6.19 -12.66 -9.75
N ILE A 141 5.16 -11.92 -10.18
CA ILE A 141 4.30 -11.14 -9.28
C ILE A 141 3.53 -12.07 -8.34
N VAL A 142 2.95 -13.14 -8.88
CA VAL A 142 2.20 -14.14 -8.09
C VAL A 142 3.12 -14.76 -7.04
N GLU A 143 4.32 -15.19 -7.42
CA GLU A 143 5.30 -15.74 -6.48
C GLU A 143 5.66 -14.71 -5.39
N TYR A 144 5.97 -13.47 -5.78
CA TYR A 144 6.37 -12.41 -4.86
C TYR A 144 5.29 -12.13 -3.80
N ILE A 145 4.03 -11.94 -4.23
CA ILE A 145 2.92 -11.59 -3.35
C ILE A 145 2.64 -12.67 -2.29
N THR A 146 2.93 -13.95 -2.58
CA THR A 146 2.74 -15.02 -1.59
C THR A 146 3.63 -14.87 -0.35
N THR A 147 4.76 -14.16 -0.47
CA THR A 147 5.72 -13.95 0.62
C THR A 147 5.83 -12.48 1.06
N ASN A 148 5.21 -11.56 0.33
CA ASN A 148 5.23 -10.12 0.58
C ASN A 148 3.80 -9.56 0.55
N SER A 149 3.08 -9.74 1.66
CA SER A 149 1.65 -9.48 1.79
C SER A 149 1.31 -8.20 2.57
N GLU A 150 2.30 -7.40 2.92
CA GLU A 150 2.20 -6.23 3.77
C GLU A 150 1.71 -5.01 3.00
N PRO A 151 0.64 -4.33 3.45
CA PRO A 151 0.14 -3.11 2.81
C PRO A 151 1.21 -2.05 2.63
N TYR A 152 1.13 -1.32 1.53
CA TYR A 152 2.12 -0.31 1.15
C TYR A 152 1.49 1.03 0.83
N SER A 153 2.13 2.12 1.29
CA SER A 153 1.71 3.49 1.02
C SER A 153 2.68 4.18 0.04
N PRO A 154 2.41 4.11 -1.27
CA PRO A 154 3.25 4.75 -2.27
C PRO A 154 3.11 6.28 -2.24
N ILE A 155 4.15 6.99 -2.70
CA ILE A 155 4.05 8.42 -3.01
C ILE A 155 3.58 8.62 -4.45
N ALA A 156 3.19 9.86 -4.79
CA ALA A 156 2.83 10.18 -6.17
C ALA A 156 3.96 9.84 -7.14
N ASP A 157 3.60 9.26 -8.28
CA ASP A 157 4.49 8.77 -9.33
C ASP A 157 5.34 7.53 -8.97
N GLU A 158 5.17 6.97 -7.77
CA GLU A 158 5.82 5.74 -7.38
C GLU A 158 5.13 4.51 -7.98
N LEU A 159 5.93 3.53 -8.40
CA LEU A 159 5.47 2.23 -8.85
C LEU A 159 5.18 1.30 -7.66
N CYS A 160 4.05 0.62 -7.74
CA CYS A 160 3.57 -0.34 -6.75
C CYS A 160 2.97 -1.56 -7.44
N LEU A 161 2.68 -2.60 -6.65
CA LEU A 161 1.77 -3.65 -7.05
C LEU A 161 0.38 -3.32 -6.52
N ALA A 162 -0.63 -3.41 -7.39
CA ALA A 162 -2.01 -3.08 -7.07
C ALA A 162 -2.92 -4.27 -7.39
N ASN A 163 -3.85 -4.57 -6.50
CA ASN A 163 -4.82 -5.64 -6.71
C ASN A 163 -6.00 -5.16 -7.55
N TYR A 164 -6.43 -6.00 -8.49
CA TYR A 164 -7.68 -5.86 -9.21
C TYR A 164 -8.36 -7.24 -9.25
N GLU A 165 -9.51 -7.34 -8.57
CA GLU A 165 -10.35 -8.55 -8.52
C GLU A 165 -9.61 -9.85 -8.13
N GLY A 166 -8.64 -9.74 -7.21
CA GLY A 166 -7.87 -10.88 -6.71
C GLY A 166 -6.53 -11.11 -7.41
N GLU A 167 -6.29 -10.47 -8.55
CA GLU A 167 -5.04 -10.53 -9.29
C GLU A 167 -4.18 -9.28 -9.04
N TRP A 168 -2.85 -9.41 -9.14
CA TRP A 168 -1.91 -8.34 -8.82
C TRP A 168 -1.15 -7.87 -10.05
N TYR A 169 -1.05 -6.55 -10.21
CA TYR A 169 -0.49 -5.92 -11.40
C TYR A 169 0.45 -4.78 -11.04
N ARG A 170 1.37 -4.43 -11.96
CA ARG A 170 2.17 -3.21 -11.81
C ARG A 170 1.29 -1.98 -12.02
N ALA A 171 1.41 -1.04 -11.09
CA ALA A 171 0.70 0.22 -11.16
C ALA A 171 1.59 1.38 -10.73
N ARG A 172 1.14 2.58 -11.04
CA ARG A 172 1.74 3.85 -10.61
C ARG A 172 0.72 4.61 -9.78
N ALA A 173 1.12 5.08 -8.60
CA ALA A 173 0.25 5.90 -7.76
C ALA A 173 0.10 7.30 -8.35
N GLU A 174 -1.14 7.74 -8.59
CA GLU A 174 -1.44 9.06 -9.16
C GLU A 174 -1.85 10.05 -8.07
N LYS A 175 -2.81 9.64 -7.22
CA LYS A 175 -3.35 10.48 -6.15
C LYS A 175 -3.62 9.64 -4.90
N ALA A 176 -3.45 10.25 -3.74
CA ALA A 176 -3.75 9.63 -2.44
C ALA A 176 -4.88 10.38 -1.73
N ASN A 177 -5.88 9.65 -1.26
CA ASN A 177 -6.90 10.15 -0.33
C ASN A 177 -6.61 9.59 1.06
N LYS A 178 -5.81 10.33 1.84
CA LYS A 178 -5.39 9.93 3.19
C LYS A 178 -6.56 9.76 4.17
N ALA A 179 -7.68 10.46 3.97
CA ALA A 179 -8.81 10.38 4.87
C ALA A 179 -9.62 9.08 4.70
N LEU A 180 -9.62 8.51 3.48
CA LEU A 180 -10.31 7.27 3.15
C LEU A 180 -9.36 6.08 3.03
N GLU A 181 -8.05 6.29 3.19
CA GLU A 181 -7.03 5.28 2.98
C GLU A 181 -7.09 4.66 1.56
N GLU A 182 -7.34 5.51 0.56
CA GLU A 182 -7.49 5.10 -0.84
C GLU A 182 -6.45 5.76 -1.74
N TYR A 183 -6.13 5.10 -2.84
CA TYR A 183 -5.25 5.62 -3.88
C TYR A 183 -5.90 5.47 -5.25
N GLN A 184 -5.79 6.52 -6.07
CA GLN A 184 -5.94 6.39 -7.51
C GLN A 184 -4.63 5.84 -8.06
N VAL A 185 -4.69 4.68 -8.71
CA VAL A 185 -3.54 4.00 -9.34
C VAL A 185 -3.79 3.85 -10.83
N TYR A 186 -2.73 3.92 -11.63
CA TYR A 186 -2.74 3.67 -13.08
C TYR A 186 -1.99 2.37 -13.37
N TYR A 187 -2.66 1.39 -13.96
CA TYR A 187 -2.07 0.10 -14.31
C TYR A 187 -1.18 0.24 -15.53
N ILE A 188 0.14 0.24 -15.36
CA ILE A 188 1.10 0.59 -16.42
C ILE A 188 1.14 -0.42 -17.58
N ASP A 189 0.60 -1.61 -17.37
CA ASP A 189 0.54 -2.68 -18.37
C ASP A 189 -0.81 -2.77 -19.09
N TYR A 190 -1.83 -2.04 -18.61
CA TYR A 190 -3.20 -2.05 -19.14
C TYR A 190 -3.72 -0.68 -19.56
N GLY A 191 -3.17 0.38 -18.98
CA GLY A 191 -3.46 1.78 -19.30
C GLY A 191 -4.72 2.37 -18.69
N ASN A 192 -5.38 1.69 -17.74
CA ASN A 192 -6.53 2.21 -17.02
C ASN A 192 -6.18 2.68 -15.60
N SER A 193 -6.93 3.67 -15.09
CA SER A 193 -6.85 4.08 -13.69
C SER A 193 -8.03 3.58 -12.87
N VAL A 194 -7.79 3.17 -11.63
CA VAL A 194 -8.81 2.72 -10.66
C VAL A 194 -8.50 3.31 -9.29
N THR A 195 -9.53 3.55 -8.48
CA THR A 195 -9.35 3.89 -7.05
C THR A 195 -9.47 2.62 -6.22
N ILE A 196 -8.46 2.32 -5.42
CA ILE A 196 -8.37 1.12 -4.59
C ILE A 196 -7.96 1.48 -3.15
N PRO A 197 -8.33 0.66 -2.14
CA PRO A 197 -7.88 0.87 -0.78
C PRO A 197 -6.38 0.59 -0.63
N SER A 198 -5.72 1.18 0.37
CA SER A 198 -4.31 0.95 0.67
C SER A 198 -4.00 -0.50 1.03
N SER A 199 -5.00 -1.25 1.52
CA SER A 199 -4.91 -2.69 1.78
C SER A 199 -4.63 -3.51 0.52
N ASP A 200 -4.87 -2.94 -0.66
CA ASP A 200 -4.77 -3.59 -1.96
C ASP A 200 -3.54 -3.13 -2.73
N ILE A 201 -2.56 -2.55 -2.01
CA ILE A 201 -1.30 -2.06 -2.56
C ILE A 201 -0.13 -2.74 -1.86
N ARG A 202 0.85 -3.21 -2.62
CA ARG A 202 2.13 -3.76 -2.12
C ARG A 202 3.30 -3.01 -2.73
N LYS A 203 4.44 -3.07 -2.04
CA LYS A 203 5.69 -2.51 -2.55
C LYS A 203 6.12 -3.29 -3.79
N MET A 204 6.57 -2.59 -4.83
CA MET A 204 7.12 -3.22 -6.02
C MET A 204 8.64 -3.34 -5.92
N PRO A 205 9.24 -4.52 -6.15
CA PRO A 205 10.68 -4.67 -6.23
C PRO A 205 11.23 -4.05 -7.52
N LYS A 206 12.48 -3.57 -7.48
CA LYS A 206 13.15 -2.90 -8.61
C LYS A 206 13.30 -3.83 -9.83
N ASP A 207 13.49 -5.12 -9.61
CA ASP A 207 13.67 -6.12 -10.67
C ASP A 207 12.45 -6.20 -11.61
N PHE A 208 11.27 -5.77 -11.15
CA PHE A 208 10.07 -5.72 -12.00
C PHE A 208 10.11 -4.56 -13.01
N CYS A 209 11.08 -3.64 -12.92
CA CYS A 209 11.30 -2.58 -13.93
C CYS A 209 12.18 -3.03 -15.10
N GLU A 210 12.78 -4.22 -15.05
CA GLU A 210 13.54 -4.77 -16.17
C GLU A 210 12.66 -5.00 -17.40
N ILE A 211 11.37 -5.23 -17.18
CA ILE A 211 10.36 -5.36 -18.23
C ILE A 211 9.75 -3.98 -18.47
N PRO A 212 9.71 -3.47 -19.72
CA PRO A 212 9.06 -2.21 -20.02
C PRO A 212 7.57 -2.21 -19.65
N ALA A 213 6.98 -1.05 -19.39
CA ALA A 213 5.53 -0.89 -19.33
C ALA A 213 4.92 -1.27 -20.68
N LEU A 214 3.93 -2.16 -20.67
CA LEU A 214 3.40 -2.77 -21.89
C LEU A 214 2.27 -1.98 -22.54
N ALA A 215 1.51 -1.20 -21.76
CA ALA A 215 0.47 -0.35 -22.32
C ALA A 215 1.09 0.79 -23.13
N VAL A 216 0.76 0.85 -24.40
CA VAL A 216 1.14 1.94 -25.29
C VAL A 216 -0.10 2.77 -25.61
N VAL A 217 0.02 4.08 -25.40
CA VAL A 217 -1.03 5.05 -25.75
C VAL A 217 -0.68 5.67 -27.10
N GLY A 218 -1.61 5.64 -28.03
CA GLY A 218 -1.42 6.21 -29.36
C GLY A 218 -2.68 6.80 -29.95
N HIS A 219 -2.51 7.57 -31.03
CA HIS A 219 -3.61 8.12 -31.81
C HIS A 219 -3.61 7.50 -33.21
N ILE A 220 -4.80 7.26 -33.74
CA ILE A 220 -4.93 6.89 -35.16
C ILE A 220 -4.69 8.13 -35.99
N LYS A 221 -3.70 8.04 -36.87
CA LYS A 221 -3.38 9.10 -37.82
C LYS A 221 -4.44 9.16 -38.94
N ASP A 222 -4.69 10.37 -39.45
CA ASP A 222 -5.48 10.62 -40.66
C ASP A 222 -7.00 10.31 -40.56
N ILE A 223 -7.58 10.28 -39.35
CA ILE A 223 -9.04 10.31 -39.15
C ILE A 223 -9.55 11.75 -39.38
N ASN A 224 -10.01 12.02 -40.60
CA ASN A 224 -10.30 13.39 -41.08
C ASN A 224 -11.70 13.93 -40.73
N ASN A 225 -12.57 13.20 -40.02
CA ASN A 225 -13.89 13.69 -39.61
C ASN A 225 -14.43 13.00 -38.34
N SER A 226 -15.22 13.72 -37.54
CA SER A 226 -15.75 13.28 -36.24
C SER A 226 -16.64 12.04 -36.31
N ASN A 227 -17.42 11.87 -37.38
CA ASN A 227 -18.27 10.69 -37.54
C ASN A 227 -17.45 9.41 -37.70
N SER A 228 -16.43 9.43 -38.56
CA SER A 228 -15.52 8.29 -38.76
C SER A 228 -14.70 7.96 -37.51
N LYS A 229 -14.45 8.97 -36.66
CA LYS A 229 -13.78 8.79 -35.38
C LYS A 229 -14.64 7.98 -34.40
N ASN A 230 -15.92 8.35 -34.27
CA ASN A 230 -16.87 7.64 -33.41
C ASN A 230 -17.13 6.22 -33.91
N ASP A 231 -17.28 6.03 -35.21
CA ASP A 231 -17.48 4.69 -35.79
C ASP A 231 -16.28 3.75 -35.47
N ILE A 232 -15.04 4.25 -35.55
CA ILE A 232 -13.84 3.47 -35.21
C ILE A 232 -13.77 3.17 -33.71
N ILE A 233 -14.11 4.15 -32.87
CA ILE A 233 -14.18 3.98 -31.41
C ILE A 233 -15.21 2.91 -31.06
N ASP A 234 -16.38 2.93 -31.72
CA ASP A 234 -17.45 1.97 -31.47
C ASP A 234 -17.05 0.57 -31.94
N ILE A 235 -16.39 0.43 -33.11
CA ILE A 235 -15.81 -0.86 -33.56
C ILE A 235 -14.79 -1.38 -32.55
N ILE A 236 -13.90 -0.54 -32.05
CA ILE A 236 -12.89 -0.95 -31.06
C ILE A 236 -13.57 -1.39 -29.76
N LYS A 237 -14.60 -0.67 -29.30
CA LYS A 237 -15.37 -1.05 -28.10
C LYS A 237 -16.15 -2.35 -28.26
N GLU A 238 -16.57 -2.71 -29.48
CA GLU A 238 -17.25 -3.98 -29.74
C GLU A 238 -16.29 -5.19 -29.69
N GLU A 239 -14.98 -4.96 -29.83
CA GLU A 239 -13.93 -5.98 -29.89
C GLU A 239 -13.12 -6.13 -28.58
N ILE A 240 -13.37 -5.29 -27.55
CA ILE A 240 -12.74 -5.34 -26.21
C ILE A 240 -13.75 -5.85 -25.19
#